data_AF-Q381B9-F1
#
_entry.id   AF-Q381B9-F1
#
_cell.length_a   1.000
_cell.length_b   1.000
_cell.length_c   1.000
_cell.angle_alpha   90.00
_cell.angle_beta   90.00
_cell.angle_gamma   90.00
#
_symmetry.space_group_name_H-M   'P 1'
#
loop_
_entity.id
_entity.type
_entity.pdbx_description
1 polymer ?
#
loop_
_entity_poly.entity_id
_entity_poly.type
_entity_poly.pdbx_seq_one_letter_code
_entity_poly.pdbx_strand_id
1 'polypeptide(L)'
;MSTGGVHSGLFTLHFTFFANSATDDERLLHTGRKAGTKSSGEFGDWHVLLRFAVEDEVISVRHQGKIFAMSDECCEGSSGEEPVVIPGLGRIPRPLKDRYATVVMRSHYHWQLNEPCRFDVHFDQLEGRIVGSTEPMLSDVTVSCEGYTAYGWYMGEATVTVGGSPYAMQQQLRFVLTPYIGPQCTMCLDPVYAQGYTCAECGGVEYCSRACQLAHMSGGHGLLCQTIGCTYTQRSGKITTELEDGTDLVAWWRCLEDAHYSILVDYRNPIGQAVEFFLCTLKPAQEEGIHYRFIVEEGTTPQKVDQEKFVDFACTVFRAVSENAISEGCASLAAACLNYLFVYSCNTGVIVESHVLYYYSCLSEDFEGAIYSLEEYVAYARPMHELGVALIEFALKSPTAHLFWQRMKLVKNVFINLYNINTSCQGSGSSELIKAIPGQQRETLHLLAKVFLIMASRAPKKEVLFMLKQAEKCLRDCLPERGDCDEAVENALEARLNDGDKCEESEGSMLMDDNMEEMDSSNLATLYYRLSVLLLLYGDPKKAQEAEALKAQGDLLIARKRQLSGQTVG
;
A
#
# COMPACT_ATOMS: atom_id res chain seq x y z
N MET A 1 19.31 0.75 -2.34
CA MET A 1 18.82 1.94 -1.62
C MET A 1 17.48 2.26 -2.22
N SER A 2 16.38 1.99 -1.52
CA SER A 2 15.05 2.47 -1.93
C SER A 2 15.14 3.99 -2.05
N THR A 3 14.80 4.55 -3.21
CA THR A 3 14.49 5.97 -3.32
C THR A 3 13.23 6.18 -2.47
N GLY A 4 13.42 6.39 -1.17
CA GLY A 4 12.32 6.62 -0.24
C GLY A 4 11.53 7.81 -0.73
N GLY A 5 10.41 7.54 -1.39
CA GLY A 5 9.39 8.55 -1.59
C GLY A 5 9.01 9.09 -0.22
N VAL A 6 8.74 10.39 -0.13
CA VAL A 6 8.02 10.91 1.03
C VAL A 6 6.66 10.22 1.01
N HIS A 7 6.48 9.21 1.87
CA HIS A 7 5.20 8.58 2.12
C HIS A 7 4.42 9.44 3.12
N SER A 8 3.09 9.28 3.15
CA SER A 8 2.25 9.82 4.22
C SER A 8 2.85 9.44 5.58
N GLY A 9 2.90 10.39 6.51
CA GLY A 9 3.54 10.13 7.79
C GLY A 9 3.86 11.36 8.62
N LEU A 10 4.51 11.11 9.75
CA LEU A 10 4.98 12.16 10.66
C LEU A 10 6.37 12.63 10.27
N PHE A 11 6.53 13.95 10.18
CA PHE A 11 7.80 14.60 9.95
C PHE A 11 8.06 15.64 11.05
N THR A 12 9.30 15.82 11.44
CA THR A 12 9.72 16.83 12.41
C THR A 12 10.54 17.90 11.72
N LEU A 13 10.09 19.15 11.81
CA LEU A 13 10.81 20.33 11.34
C LEU A 13 11.60 20.93 12.50
N HIS A 14 12.91 20.78 12.45
CA HIS A 14 13.87 21.28 13.42
C HIS A 14 14.45 22.62 12.96
N PHE A 15 14.76 23.49 13.90
CA PHE A 15 15.33 24.81 13.63
C PHE A 15 16.62 25.02 14.43
N THR A 16 17.67 25.49 13.76
CA THR A 16 19.00 25.68 14.37
C THR A 16 19.66 26.95 13.86
N PHE A 17 20.21 27.80 14.74
CA PHE A 17 21.06 28.91 14.28
C PHE A 17 22.45 28.44 13.84
N PHE A 18 23.09 29.21 12.96
CA PHE A 18 24.50 29.05 12.64
C PHE A 18 25.15 30.43 12.36
N ALA A 19 26.47 30.50 12.55
CA ALA A 19 27.25 31.73 12.32
C ALA A 19 27.75 31.83 10.87
N ASN A 20 27.73 33.05 10.31
CA ASN A 20 28.35 33.34 9.01
C ASN A 20 29.86 33.55 9.18
N SER A 21 30.68 32.63 8.67
CA SER A 21 32.14 32.67 8.83
C SER A 21 32.88 33.65 7.90
N ALA A 22 32.26 34.76 7.45
CA ALA A 22 32.89 35.67 6.48
C ALA A 22 33.02 37.15 6.92
N THR A 23 32.27 37.62 7.92
CA THR A 23 32.32 39.05 8.31
C THR A 23 32.73 39.32 9.75
N ASP A 24 32.84 38.29 10.60
CA ASP A 24 33.19 38.49 12.01
C ASP A 24 34.70 38.56 12.29
N ASP A 25 35.57 38.17 11.34
CA ASP A 25 37.02 38.25 11.55
C ASP A 25 37.56 39.69 11.59
N GLU A 26 36.99 40.65 10.85
CA GLU A 26 37.50 42.03 10.87
C GLU A 26 37.00 42.86 12.08
N ARG A 27 35.80 42.58 12.61
CA ARG A 27 35.27 43.30 13.78
C ARG A 27 35.82 42.77 15.10
N LEU A 28 36.22 41.50 15.16
CA LEU A 28 36.84 40.91 16.35
C LEU A 28 38.31 41.32 16.53
N LEU A 29 38.99 41.82 15.49
CA LEU A 29 40.37 42.30 15.63
C LEU A 29 40.51 43.63 16.38
N HIS A 30 39.45 44.45 16.47
CA HIS A 30 39.51 45.74 17.19
C HIS A 30 38.76 45.80 18.52
N THR A 31 38.04 44.75 18.90
CA THR A 31 37.46 44.66 20.25
C THR A 31 37.87 43.33 20.87
N GLY A 32 38.81 43.38 21.82
CA GLY A 32 39.34 42.23 22.55
C GLY A 32 38.33 41.57 23.50
N ARG A 33 37.11 41.29 23.03
CA ARG A 33 36.16 40.42 23.71
C ARG A 33 36.47 38.98 23.31
N LYS A 34 36.98 38.22 24.29
CA LYS A 34 37.14 36.77 24.24
C LYS A 34 35.89 36.13 23.64
N ALA A 35 36.07 35.35 22.58
CA ALA A 35 35.05 34.51 21.99
C ALA A 35 34.44 33.60 23.06
N GLY A 36 33.18 33.88 23.40
CA GLY A 36 32.38 32.96 24.19
C GLY A 36 32.09 31.73 23.34
N THR A 37 32.65 30.59 23.73
CA THR A 37 32.09 29.28 23.39
C THR A 37 30.71 29.21 24.04
N LYS A 38 29.66 29.70 23.34
CA LYS A 38 28.28 29.35 23.67
C LYS A 38 28.22 27.83 23.66
N SER A 39 27.87 27.23 24.78
CA SER A 39 27.67 25.79 24.89
C SER A 39 26.74 25.35 23.76
N SER A 40 27.16 24.39 22.96
CA SER A 40 26.33 23.73 21.95
C SER A 40 25.03 23.15 22.52
N GLY A 41 24.90 23.05 23.85
CA GLY A 41 23.71 22.59 24.56
C GLY A 41 22.51 23.56 24.61
N GLU A 42 22.59 24.77 24.04
CA GLU A 42 21.42 25.67 23.89
C GLU A 42 20.75 25.56 22.51
N PHE A 43 21.26 24.72 21.61
CA PHE A 43 20.69 24.52 20.29
C PHE A 43 19.58 23.46 20.30
N GLY A 44 18.33 23.93 20.38
CA GLY A 44 17.29 23.55 19.41
C GLY A 44 16.39 22.33 19.68
N ASP A 45 16.09 21.95 20.92
CA ASP A 45 15.08 20.92 21.22
C ASP A 45 13.62 21.45 21.10
N TRP A 46 13.39 22.30 20.11
CA TRP A 46 12.10 22.83 19.72
C TRP A 46 11.85 22.45 18.27
N HIS A 47 10.72 21.82 17.98
CA HIS A 47 10.39 21.40 16.64
C HIS A 47 8.89 21.45 16.40
N VAL A 48 8.53 21.50 15.11
CA VAL A 48 7.14 21.40 14.68
C VAL A 48 6.94 20.02 14.08
N LEU A 49 6.03 19.24 14.66
CA LEU A 49 5.58 17.99 14.10
C LEU A 49 4.57 18.28 12.98
N LEU A 50 4.94 17.88 11.78
CA LEU A 50 4.16 17.99 10.55
C LEU A 50 3.58 16.62 10.19
N ARG A 51 2.37 16.63 9.64
CA ARG A 51 1.74 15.43 9.07
C ARG A 51 1.67 15.60 7.56
N PHE A 52 2.35 14.72 6.85
CA PHE A 52 2.33 14.67 5.39
C PHE A 52 1.28 13.67 4.95
N ALA A 53 0.51 14.05 3.94
CA ALA A 53 -0.39 13.17 3.22
C ALA A 53 -0.01 13.20 1.73
N VAL A 54 -0.03 12.03 1.09
CA VAL A 54 0.12 11.90 -0.36
C VAL A 54 -1.23 11.49 -0.93
N GLU A 55 -1.83 12.34 -1.75
CA GLU A 55 -3.12 12.13 -2.41
C GLU A 55 -2.96 12.43 -3.90
N ASP A 56 -3.40 11.54 -4.80
CA ASP A 56 -3.37 11.79 -6.26
C ASP A 56 -1.99 12.25 -6.81
N GLU A 57 -0.90 11.66 -6.31
CA GLU A 57 0.50 12.04 -6.63
C GLU A 57 0.92 13.43 -6.12
N VAL A 58 0.08 14.10 -5.32
CA VAL A 58 0.34 15.41 -4.70
C VAL A 58 0.67 15.23 -3.23
N ILE A 59 1.78 15.81 -2.80
CA ILE A 59 2.13 15.88 -1.38
C ILE A 59 1.48 17.11 -0.77
N SER A 60 0.71 16.90 0.28
CA SER A 60 0.15 17.96 1.12
C SER A 60 0.68 17.84 2.55
N VAL A 61 0.77 18.99 3.22
CA VAL A 61 1.00 19.07 4.67
C VAL A 61 -0.30 19.48 5.33
N ARG A 62 -0.69 18.78 6.40
CA ARG A 62 -1.85 19.21 7.19
C ARG A 62 -1.61 20.63 7.69
N HIS A 63 -2.66 21.45 7.62
CA HIS A 63 -2.55 22.87 7.96
C HIS A 63 -2.04 23.12 9.37
N GLN A 64 -2.33 22.24 10.34
CA GLN A 64 -1.87 22.40 11.72
C GLN A 64 -0.64 21.52 12.02
N GLY A 65 0.48 22.16 12.31
CA GLY A 65 1.66 21.55 12.90
C GLY A 65 1.61 21.62 14.44
N LYS A 66 1.90 20.51 15.13
CA LYS A 66 1.98 20.49 16.60
C LYS A 66 3.36 20.98 17.04
N ILE A 67 3.39 21.88 18.01
CA ILE A 67 4.64 22.46 18.50
C ILE A 67 5.14 21.66 19.70
N PHE A 68 6.36 21.14 19.61
CA PHE A 68 7.03 20.45 20.70
C PHE A 68 8.17 21.29 21.25
N ALA A 69 8.25 21.39 22.58
CA ALA A 69 9.31 22.09 23.28
C ALA A 69 9.80 21.23 24.45
N MET A 70 11.06 21.38 24.82
CA MET A 70 11.55 20.83 26.08
C MET A 70 10.86 21.48 27.27
N SER A 71 10.30 20.65 28.14
CA SER A 71 9.87 21.10 29.47
C SER A 71 10.98 20.81 30.48
N ASP A 72 11.22 21.76 31.39
CA ASP A 72 12.08 21.59 32.57
C ASP A 72 11.38 20.76 33.67
N GLU A 73 10.08 20.50 33.55
CA GLU A 73 9.25 19.82 34.56
C GLU A 73 9.43 18.29 34.52
N CYS A 74 10.61 17.81 34.91
CA CYS A 74 10.73 16.51 35.52
C CYS A 74 10.32 16.64 37.01
N CYS A 75 9.22 15.98 37.41
CA CYS A 75 8.96 15.58 38.80
C CYS A 75 8.21 16.52 39.77
N GLU A 76 7.22 17.31 39.32
CA GLU A 76 6.19 17.86 40.25
C GLU A 76 4.83 17.19 40.02
N GLY A 77 4.62 16.00 40.58
CA GLY A 77 3.33 15.30 40.42
C GLY A 77 3.25 13.90 41.03
N SER A 78 3.19 13.86 42.36
CA SER A 78 2.57 12.84 43.23
C SER A 78 2.20 11.45 42.65
N SER A 79 2.82 10.43 43.23
CA SER A 79 2.53 8.98 43.19
C SER A 79 3.25 8.12 42.12
N GLY A 80 4.38 7.52 42.52
CA GLY A 80 4.47 6.06 42.51
C GLY A 80 5.48 5.40 41.58
N GLU A 81 5.64 5.86 40.34
CA GLU A 81 6.66 5.31 39.42
C GLU A 81 7.25 6.46 38.59
N GLU A 82 8.53 6.76 38.85
CA GLU A 82 9.29 7.76 38.11
C GLU A 82 9.49 7.29 36.66
N PRO A 83 9.24 8.12 35.63
CA PRO A 83 9.69 7.77 34.29
C PRO A 83 11.21 7.59 34.33
N VAL A 84 11.70 6.46 33.80
CA VAL A 84 13.14 6.23 33.69
C VAL A 84 13.71 7.31 32.78
N VAL A 85 14.44 8.25 33.37
CA VAL A 85 15.25 9.21 32.63
C VAL A 85 16.33 8.42 31.92
N ILE A 86 16.40 8.48 30.58
CA ILE A 86 17.53 7.92 29.84
C ILE A 86 18.80 8.62 30.36
N PRO A 87 19.82 7.90 30.86
CA PRO A 87 21.06 8.52 31.28
C PRO A 87 21.63 9.37 30.14
N GLY A 88 21.70 10.69 30.32
CA GLY A 88 22.19 11.65 29.32
C GLY A 88 21.12 12.55 28.67
N LEU A 89 19.82 12.24 28.77
CA LEU A 89 18.73 13.11 28.35
C LEU A 89 17.98 13.63 29.58
N GLY A 90 18.44 14.74 30.16
CA GLY A 90 17.83 15.33 31.36
C GLY A 90 16.46 15.96 31.14
N ARG A 91 15.93 15.99 29.90
CA ARG A 91 14.68 16.66 29.51
C ARG A 91 13.99 15.86 28.40
N ILE A 92 12.67 15.94 28.34
CA ILE A 92 11.84 15.22 27.37
C ILE A 92 10.99 16.24 26.61
N PRO A 93 11.00 16.27 25.26
CA PRO A 93 10.13 17.13 24.48
C PRO A 93 8.66 16.82 24.78
N ARG A 94 7.85 17.86 25.00
CA ARG A 94 6.40 17.73 25.18
C ARG A 94 5.65 18.64 24.21
N PRO A 95 4.44 18.24 23.78
CA PRO A 95 3.60 19.13 23.01
C PRO A 95 3.22 20.34 23.87
N LEU A 96 3.32 21.53 23.30
CA LEU A 96 2.78 22.74 23.91
C LEU A 96 1.26 22.68 23.80
N LYS A 97 0.60 22.54 24.95
CA LYS A 97 -0.86 22.43 25.01
C LYS A 97 -1.53 23.62 24.30
N ASP A 98 -2.52 23.33 23.47
CA ASP A 98 -3.34 24.32 22.75
C ASP A 98 -2.55 25.26 21.83
N ARG A 99 -1.30 24.91 21.46
CA ARG A 99 -0.46 25.68 20.54
C ARG A 99 -0.14 24.89 19.28
N TYR A 100 -0.45 25.50 18.14
CA TYR A 100 -0.24 24.95 16.81
C TYR A 100 0.41 25.99 15.91
N ALA A 101 1.08 25.53 14.86
CA ALA A 101 1.56 26.36 13.76
C ALA A 101 0.70 26.10 12.53
N THR A 102 0.38 27.15 11.77
CA THR A 102 -0.23 27.00 10.44
C THR A 102 0.87 26.74 9.43
N VAL A 103 0.80 25.65 8.67
CA VAL A 103 1.87 25.26 7.73
C VAL A 103 1.35 25.24 6.31
N VAL A 104 2.07 25.92 5.43
CA VAL A 104 1.80 25.94 3.99
C VAL A 104 3.02 25.41 3.26
N MET A 105 2.87 24.27 2.59
CA MET A 105 3.85 23.76 1.64
C MET A 105 3.63 24.43 0.28
N ARG A 106 4.66 25.10 -0.23
CA ARG A 106 4.74 25.63 -1.59
C ARG A 106 5.71 24.76 -2.38
N SER A 107 5.15 23.90 -3.23
CA SER A 107 5.91 23.04 -4.14
C SER A 107 5.35 23.14 -5.56
N HIS A 108 6.14 22.68 -6.53
CA HIS A 108 5.62 22.40 -7.87
C HIS A 108 4.71 21.16 -7.82
N TYR A 109 3.68 21.12 -8.67
CA TYR A 109 2.63 20.09 -8.73
C TYR A 109 3.15 18.63 -8.77
N HIS A 110 4.38 18.41 -9.23
CA HIS A 110 5.04 17.10 -9.28
C HIS A 110 6.37 17.15 -8.55
N TRP A 111 6.35 17.50 -7.26
CA TRP A 111 7.57 17.60 -6.47
C TRP A 111 8.34 16.27 -6.51
N GLN A 112 9.53 16.31 -7.07
CA GLN A 112 10.51 15.23 -6.95
C GLN A 112 11.42 15.52 -5.76
N LEU A 113 11.95 14.48 -5.12
CA LEU A 113 12.83 14.60 -3.94
C LEU A 113 14.01 15.59 -4.14
N ASN A 114 14.44 15.81 -5.39
CA ASN A 114 15.55 16.67 -5.74
C ASN A 114 15.15 18.14 -5.99
N GLU A 115 13.85 18.46 -5.99
CA GLU A 115 13.36 19.82 -6.24
C GLU A 115 13.30 20.64 -4.94
N PRO A 116 13.57 21.95 -5.01
CA PRO A 116 13.40 22.83 -3.88
C PRO A 116 11.91 22.92 -3.51
N CYS A 117 11.64 22.70 -2.23
CA CYS A 117 10.37 22.89 -1.56
C CYS A 117 10.45 24.07 -0.57
N ARG A 118 9.39 24.85 -0.49
CA ARG A 118 9.29 25.92 0.50
C ARG A 118 8.17 25.63 1.50
N PHE A 119 8.46 25.75 2.78
CA PHE A 119 7.46 25.69 3.85
C PHE A 119 7.33 27.05 4.50
N ASP A 120 6.14 27.62 4.50
CA ASP A 120 5.84 28.78 5.34
C ASP A 120 5.16 28.28 6.62
N VAL A 121 5.84 28.45 7.75
CA VAL A 121 5.36 28.03 9.06
C VAL A 121 4.95 29.27 9.84
N HIS A 122 3.66 29.47 9.97
CA HIS A 122 3.06 30.62 10.63
C HIS A 122 2.68 30.32 12.07
N PHE A 123 3.04 31.23 12.97
CA PHE A 123 2.77 31.17 14.40
C PHE A 123 2.03 32.44 14.81
N ASP A 124 0.87 32.28 15.44
CA ASP A 124 0.16 33.41 16.06
C ASP A 124 1.04 34.09 17.11
N GLN A 125 1.75 33.27 17.89
CA GLN A 125 2.72 33.70 18.89
C GLN A 125 3.93 32.75 18.91
N LEU A 126 5.14 33.32 18.93
CA LEU A 126 6.38 32.57 19.00
C LEU A 126 7.31 33.18 20.06
N GLU A 127 7.89 32.35 20.92
CA GLU A 127 8.87 32.83 21.91
C GLU A 127 10.03 33.49 21.17
N GLY A 128 10.37 34.73 21.52
CA GLY A 128 11.33 35.49 20.72
C GLY A 128 12.72 34.85 20.67
N ARG A 129 13.10 34.10 21.71
CA ARG A 129 14.35 33.31 21.76
C ARG A 129 14.50 32.33 20.60
N ILE A 130 13.40 31.82 20.04
CA ILE A 130 13.39 30.85 18.93
C ILE A 130 13.96 31.46 17.65
N VAL A 131 13.76 32.77 17.44
CA VAL A 131 14.27 33.53 16.29
C VAL A 131 15.37 34.53 16.68
N GLY A 132 15.91 34.40 17.90
CA GLY A 132 17.02 35.23 18.40
C GLY A 132 16.60 36.65 18.81
N SER A 133 15.31 36.87 19.05
CA SER A 133 14.77 38.13 19.56
C SER A 133 15.00 38.29 21.05
N THR A 134 15.23 39.53 21.47
CA THR A 134 15.27 39.93 22.89
C THR A 134 13.88 40.07 23.50
N GLU A 135 12.83 40.18 22.67
CA GLU A 135 11.45 40.20 23.15
C GLU A 135 11.06 38.80 23.64
N PRO A 136 10.33 38.67 24.76
CA PRO A 136 9.96 37.35 25.28
C PRO A 136 9.01 36.59 24.34
N MET A 137 8.14 37.32 23.64
CA MET A 137 7.12 36.76 22.74
C MET A 137 6.93 37.69 21.55
N LEU A 138 6.98 37.12 20.35
CA LEU A 138 6.64 37.78 19.10
C LEU A 138 5.25 37.33 18.66
N SER A 139 4.50 38.21 17.99
CA SER A 139 3.18 37.91 17.43
C SER A 139 3.24 37.92 15.90
N ASP A 140 2.40 37.10 15.26
CA ASP A 140 2.32 36.99 13.79
C ASP A 140 3.69 36.74 13.16
N VAL A 141 4.27 35.58 13.48
CA VAL A 141 5.61 35.19 13.00
C VAL A 141 5.47 34.16 11.90
N THR A 142 6.08 34.40 10.75
CA THR A 142 6.18 33.40 9.68
C THR A 142 7.64 33.03 9.44
N VAL A 143 7.95 31.74 9.57
CA VAL A 143 9.26 31.18 9.26
C VAL A 143 9.16 30.49 7.89
N SER A 144 9.73 31.13 6.87
CA SER A 144 9.79 30.62 5.49
C SER A 144 11.05 29.79 5.30
N CYS A 145 10.91 28.48 5.16
CA CYS A 145 11.96 27.47 5.04
C CYS A 145 12.10 27.05 3.58
N GLU A 146 13.18 27.43 2.91
CA GLU A 146 13.46 27.02 1.53
C GLU A 146 14.81 26.28 1.46
N GLY A 147 14.84 25.12 0.82
CA GLY A 147 16.00 24.24 0.87
C GLY A 147 16.08 23.24 -0.27
N TYR A 148 16.83 22.17 -0.05
CA TYR A 148 16.91 21.04 -0.97
C TYR A 148 17.25 19.77 -0.18
N THR A 149 17.04 18.62 -0.80
CA THR A 149 17.44 17.35 -0.20
C THR A 149 18.96 17.20 -0.22
N ALA A 150 19.55 16.97 0.94
CA ALA A 150 20.96 16.67 1.12
C ALA A 150 21.13 15.58 2.18
N TYR A 151 21.94 14.55 1.88
CA TYR A 151 22.24 13.45 2.82
C TYR A 151 21.01 12.70 3.37
N GLY A 152 19.94 12.62 2.58
CA GLY A 152 18.67 11.98 2.96
C GLY A 152 17.75 12.87 3.81
N TRP A 153 18.15 14.10 4.11
CA TRP A 153 17.37 15.06 4.88
C TRP A 153 17.03 16.26 4.00
N TYR A 154 15.94 16.94 4.30
CA TYR A 154 15.59 18.17 3.61
C TYR A 154 16.03 19.36 4.47
N MET A 155 16.97 20.15 3.97
CA MET A 155 17.61 21.21 4.75
C MET A 155 17.83 22.47 3.92
N GLY A 156 17.83 23.61 4.59
CA GLY A 156 18.01 24.90 3.94
C GLY A 156 18.04 26.06 4.90
N GLU A 157 17.96 27.26 4.33
CA GLU A 157 17.88 28.50 5.09
C GLU A 157 16.43 28.85 5.39
N ALA A 158 16.20 29.41 6.56
CA ALA A 158 14.93 29.95 6.97
C ALA A 158 15.01 31.49 7.02
N THR A 159 14.01 32.15 6.48
CA THR A 159 13.79 33.59 6.63
C THR A 159 12.59 33.82 7.53
N VAL A 160 12.61 34.90 8.31
CA VAL A 160 11.57 35.18 9.31
C VAL A 160 10.90 36.51 8.97
N THR A 161 9.58 36.54 9.02
CA THR A 161 8.78 37.77 9.04
C THR A 161 8.01 37.87 10.34
N VAL A 162 7.84 39.09 10.85
CA VAL A 162 7.07 39.41 12.06
C VAL A 162 6.09 40.54 11.71
N GLY A 163 4.79 40.34 11.93
CA GLY A 163 3.78 41.32 11.54
C GLY A 163 3.77 41.64 10.04
N GLY A 164 4.12 40.65 9.20
CA GLY A 164 4.28 40.80 7.75
C GLY A 164 5.57 41.51 7.29
N SER A 165 6.44 41.98 8.19
CA SER A 165 7.70 42.65 7.83
C SER A 165 8.90 41.71 7.98
N PRO A 166 9.90 41.73 7.08
CA PRO A 166 11.13 40.95 7.25
C PRO A 166 11.83 41.23 8.57
N TYR A 167 12.14 40.18 9.33
CA TYR A 167 12.84 40.26 10.60
C TYR A 167 14.34 40.01 10.40
N ALA A 168 15.16 40.99 10.75
CA ALA A 168 16.62 40.87 10.66
C ALA A 168 17.17 40.03 11.82
N MET A 169 17.37 38.73 11.58
CA MET A 169 17.97 37.84 12.56
C MET A 169 19.46 38.14 12.77
N GLN A 170 19.91 38.06 14.02
CA GLN A 170 21.34 38.25 14.37
C GLN A 170 22.22 37.09 13.88
N GLN A 171 21.63 35.91 13.69
CA GLN A 171 22.27 34.70 13.19
C GLN A 171 21.37 34.08 12.13
N GLN A 172 21.96 33.40 11.15
CA GLN A 172 21.15 32.72 10.14
C GLN A 172 20.46 31.51 10.76
N LEU A 173 19.20 31.30 10.40
CA LEU A 173 18.39 30.16 10.84
C LEU A 173 18.41 29.10 9.76
N ARG A 174 18.77 27.88 10.13
CA ARG A 174 18.63 26.68 9.31
C ARG A 174 17.43 25.89 9.78
N PHE A 175 16.84 25.15 8.84
CA PHE A 175 15.88 24.11 9.18
C PHE A 175 16.37 22.75 8.69
N VAL A 176 15.89 21.70 9.36
CA VAL A 176 16.03 20.31 8.94
C VAL A 176 14.68 19.63 9.09
N LEU A 177 14.16 19.06 8.01
CA LEU A 177 12.95 18.24 8.01
C LEU A 177 13.34 16.76 7.95
N THR A 178 12.89 15.99 8.94
CA THR A 178 13.18 14.55 9.07
C THR A 178 11.89 13.74 9.27
N PRO A 179 11.80 12.50 8.79
CA PRO A 179 10.70 11.61 9.16
C PRO A 179 10.83 11.17 10.63
N TYR A 180 9.70 11.04 11.34
CA TYR A 180 9.66 10.47 12.69
C TYR A 180 9.33 8.97 12.64
N ILE A 181 10.25 8.15 13.15
CA ILE A 181 10.18 6.67 13.10
C ILE A 181 10.07 6.06 14.53
N GLY A 182 9.74 6.89 15.53
CA GLY A 182 9.62 6.45 16.92
C GLY A 182 8.23 5.92 17.30
N PRO A 183 8.07 5.40 18.54
CA PRO A 183 6.79 4.95 19.06
C PRO A 183 5.80 6.12 19.16
N GLN A 184 4.53 5.86 18.88
CA GLN A 184 3.45 6.83 19.04
C GLN A 184 2.50 6.42 20.16
N CYS A 185 1.95 7.43 20.82
CA CYS A 185 1.02 7.28 21.91
C CYS A 185 -0.25 6.61 21.39
N THR A 186 -0.62 5.47 21.96
CA THR A 186 -1.87 4.78 21.62
C THR A 186 -3.11 5.63 21.92
N MET A 187 -3.02 6.67 22.75
CA MET A 187 -4.17 7.51 23.10
C MET A 187 -4.31 8.80 22.27
N CYS A 188 -3.22 9.37 21.75
CA CYS A 188 -3.26 10.66 21.05
C CYS A 188 -2.41 10.73 19.78
N LEU A 189 -1.79 9.61 19.39
CA LEU A 189 -0.91 9.45 18.23
C LEU A 189 0.31 10.41 18.20
N ASP A 190 0.60 11.08 19.31
CA ASP A 190 1.80 11.91 19.44
C ASP A 190 3.04 11.04 19.63
N PRO A 191 4.21 11.49 19.16
CA PRO A 191 5.51 10.92 19.51
C PRO A 191 5.66 10.62 21.01
N VAL A 192 6.13 9.42 21.32
CA VAL A 192 6.48 9.02 22.68
C VAL A 192 7.97 9.29 22.88
N TYR A 193 8.27 10.39 23.56
CA TYR A 193 9.65 10.74 23.94
C TYR A 193 10.04 10.23 25.34
N ALA A 194 9.07 9.83 26.17
CA ALA A 194 9.27 9.38 27.54
C ALA A 194 9.22 7.85 27.66
N GLN A 195 10.13 7.27 28.45
CA GLN A 195 10.07 5.85 28.82
C GLN A 195 9.20 5.65 30.08
N GLY A 196 8.59 4.46 30.21
CA GLY A 196 7.89 4.02 31.42
C GLY A 196 6.36 4.17 31.40
N TYR A 197 5.79 4.86 30.42
CA TYR A 197 4.33 4.90 30.25
C TYR A 197 3.89 3.83 29.25
N THR A 198 4.02 2.58 29.65
CA THR A 198 3.50 1.42 28.91
C THR A 198 2.45 0.69 29.75
N CYS A 199 1.56 -0.06 29.14
CA CYS A 199 0.71 -0.96 29.92
C CYS A 199 1.57 -2.09 30.51
N ALA A 200 1.64 -2.16 31.84
CA ALA A 200 2.43 -3.17 32.53
C ALA A 200 1.92 -4.61 32.32
N GLU A 201 0.64 -4.78 31.99
CA GLU A 201 0.02 -6.09 31.79
C GLU A 201 0.26 -6.64 30.39
N CYS A 202 -0.06 -5.87 29.33
CA CYS A 202 0.07 -6.37 27.96
C CYS A 202 1.40 -6.02 27.28
N GLY A 203 2.11 -4.97 27.73
CA GLY A 203 3.33 -4.46 27.10
C GLY A 203 3.16 -3.89 25.68
N GLY A 204 2.02 -4.09 25.01
CA GLY A 204 1.79 -3.76 23.60
C GLY A 204 1.27 -2.34 23.33
N VAL A 205 1.24 -1.47 24.35
CA VAL A 205 0.81 -0.07 24.21
C VAL A 205 1.74 0.88 24.95
N GLU A 206 2.10 1.96 24.27
CA GLU A 206 2.91 3.07 24.76
C GLU A 206 2.08 4.36 24.82
N TYR A 207 2.40 5.21 25.79
CA TYR A 207 1.73 6.48 26.02
C TYR A 207 2.76 7.61 26.13
N CYS A 208 2.41 8.81 25.67
CA CYS A 208 3.27 9.99 25.83
C CYS A 208 3.23 10.55 27.26
N SER A 209 2.23 10.15 28.07
CA SER A 209 2.03 10.64 29.44
C SER A 209 1.13 9.71 30.26
N ARG A 210 1.20 9.84 31.58
CA ARG A 210 0.27 9.15 32.52
C ARG A 210 -1.19 9.52 32.29
N ALA A 211 -1.48 10.76 31.90
CA ALA A 211 -2.86 11.19 31.60
C ALA A 211 -3.44 10.40 30.41
N CYS A 212 -2.63 10.22 29.35
CA CYS A 212 -3.00 9.39 28.20
C CYS A 212 -3.19 7.92 28.58
N GLN A 213 -2.31 7.38 29.42
CA GLN A 213 -2.44 6.01 29.94
C GLN A 213 -3.77 5.82 30.69
N LEU A 214 -4.07 6.68 31.65
CA LEU A 214 -5.31 6.59 32.44
C LEU A 214 -6.56 6.76 31.57
N ALA A 215 -6.54 7.69 30.61
CA ALA A 215 -7.65 7.89 29.68
C ALA A 215 -7.93 6.63 28.84
N HIS A 216 -6.90 6.04 28.25
CA HIS A 216 -7.05 4.83 27.44
C HIS A 216 -7.53 3.62 28.28
N MET A 217 -6.98 3.47 29.49
CA MET A 217 -7.42 2.45 30.45
C MET A 217 -8.91 2.57 30.78
N SER A 218 -9.36 3.80 31.07
CA SER A 218 -10.78 4.06 31.38
C SER A 218 -11.73 3.94 30.20
N GLY A 219 -11.23 4.05 28.96
CA GLY A 219 -12.08 4.07 27.77
C GLY A 219 -12.39 2.70 27.19
N GLY A 220 -11.67 1.65 27.56
CA GLY A 220 -11.93 0.29 27.07
C GLY A 220 -10.70 -0.59 26.90
N HIS A 221 -9.48 -0.08 27.14
CA HIS A 221 -8.28 -0.91 27.01
C HIS A 221 -8.33 -2.18 27.85
N GLY A 222 -8.96 -2.16 29.02
CA GLY A 222 -9.10 -3.34 29.88
C GLY A 222 -9.73 -4.55 29.17
N LEU A 223 -10.66 -4.32 28.23
CA LEU A 223 -11.29 -5.38 27.43
C LEU A 223 -10.31 -6.02 26.44
N LEU A 224 -9.32 -5.27 26.01
CA LEU A 224 -8.34 -5.68 25.00
C LEU A 224 -7.03 -6.15 25.65
N CYS A 225 -6.74 -5.69 26.86
CA CYS A 225 -5.43 -5.80 27.50
C CYS A 225 -4.96 -7.26 27.57
N GLN A 226 -5.81 -8.14 28.11
CA GLN A 226 -5.50 -9.57 28.20
C GLN A 226 -5.31 -10.19 26.81
N THR A 227 -6.18 -9.87 25.85
CA THR A 227 -6.06 -10.37 24.47
C THR A 227 -4.73 -9.94 23.86
N ILE A 228 -4.39 -8.64 23.93
CA ILE A 228 -3.11 -8.12 23.41
C ILE A 228 -1.93 -8.83 24.07
N GLY A 229 -1.92 -8.93 25.40
CA GLY A 229 -0.81 -9.52 26.16
C GLY A 229 -0.65 -11.03 25.97
N CYS A 230 -1.74 -11.75 25.70
CA CYS A 230 -1.70 -13.20 25.50
C CYS A 230 -1.52 -13.60 24.02
N THR A 231 -2.04 -12.82 23.07
CA THR A 231 -2.15 -13.26 21.68
C THR A 231 -1.38 -12.40 20.67
N TYR A 232 -1.07 -11.13 20.96
CA TYR A 232 -0.39 -10.19 20.03
C TYR A 232 1.03 -9.82 20.50
N THR A 233 1.81 -10.80 20.98
CA THR A 233 3.19 -10.56 21.46
C THR A 233 4.28 -11.13 20.54
N GLN A 234 3.95 -12.10 19.68
CA GLN A 234 4.91 -12.78 18.80
C GLN A 234 4.45 -12.66 17.34
N ARG A 235 5.39 -12.31 16.44
CA ARG A 235 5.13 -12.12 14.98
C ARG A 235 3.91 -11.24 14.73
N SER A 236 3.89 -10.11 15.43
CA SER A 236 2.80 -9.16 15.42
C SER A 236 3.31 -7.76 15.09
N GLY A 237 2.50 -6.99 14.36
CA GLY A 237 2.74 -5.57 14.13
C GLY A 237 1.69 -4.71 14.83
N LYS A 238 2.04 -3.44 15.03
CA LYS A 238 1.17 -2.42 15.63
C LYS A 238 1.07 -1.24 14.67
N ILE A 239 -0.15 -0.76 14.50
CA ILE A 239 -0.47 0.40 13.68
C ILE A 239 -1.03 1.47 14.60
N THR A 240 -0.46 2.66 14.48
CA THR A 240 -0.95 3.89 15.10
C THR A 240 -0.96 4.94 14.00
N THR A 241 -2.13 5.28 13.48
CA THR A 241 -2.24 6.23 12.38
C THR A 241 -3.52 7.03 12.50
N GLU A 242 -3.59 8.13 11.77
CA GLU A 242 -4.77 8.97 11.68
C GLU A 242 -5.35 8.83 10.27
N LEU A 243 -6.66 8.61 10.20
CA LEU A 243 -7.40 8.45 8.96
C LEU A 243 -7.60 9.79 8.24
N GLU A 244 -8.03 9.74 6.98
CA GLU A 244 -8.28 10.92 6.14
C GLU A 244 -9.33 11.87 6.76
N ASP A 245 -10.32 11.32 7.49
CA ASP A 245 -11.34 12.08 8.21
C ASP A 245 -10.87 12.66 9.55
N GLY A 246 -9.61 12.39 9.95
CA GLY A 246 -9.03 12.78 11.23
C GLY A 246 -9.30 11.80 12.38
N THR A 247 -9.93 10.65 12.12
CA THR A 247 -10.14 9.65 13.16
C THR A 247 -8.85 8.89 13.47
N ASP A 248 -8.58 8.65 14.75
CA ASP A 248 -7.45 7.81 15.17
C ASP A 248 -7.75 6.33 14.89
N LEU A 249 -6.83 5.64 14.22
CA LEU A 249 -6.83 4.19 14.06
C LEU A 249 -5.66 3.59 14.84
N VAL A 250 -5.99 2.66 15.74
CA VAL A 250 -5.02 1.79 16.38
C VAL A 250 -5.42 0.35 16.16
N ALA A 251 -4.47 -0.44 15.65
CA ALA A 251 -4.69 -1.86 15.40
C ALA A 251 -3.42 -2.67 15.70
N TRP A 252 -3.61 -3.93 16.03
CA TRP A 252 -2.55 -4.93 16.13
C TRP A 252 -2.89 -6.06 15.19
N TRP A 253 -1.90 -6.58 14.48
CA TRP A 253 -2.08 -7.77 13.66
C TRP A 253 -1.08 -8.84 14.08
N ARG A 254 -1.42 -10.10 13.79
CA ARG A 254 -0.54 -11.24 14.03
C ARG A 254 -0.70 -12.32 12.97
N CYS A 255 0.38 -13.03 12.70
CA CYS A 255 0.34 -14.25 11.89
C CYS A 255 -0.25 -15.40 12.72
N LEU A 256 -1.16 -16.16 12.12
CA LEU A 256 -1.62 -17.47 12.60
C LEU A 256 -0.96 -18.56 11.74
N GLU A 257 -1.38 -19.82 11.91
CA GLU A 257 -0.97 -20.92 11.04
C GLU A 257 -1.71 -20.89 9.70
N ASP A 258 -1.21 -21.64 8.71
CA ASP A 258 -1.86 -21.87 7.41
C ASP A 258 -2.30 -20.59 6.67
N ALA A 259 -1.42 -19.59 6.60
CA ALA A 259 -1.67 -18.31 5.94
C ALA A 259 -2.89 -17.54 6.50
N HIS A 260 -3.29 -17.80 7.75
CA HIS A 260 -4.33 -17.05 8.44
C HIS A 260 -3.73 -15.91 9.25
N TYR A 261 -4.50 -14.85 9.41
CA TYR A 261 -4.10 -13.65 10.13
C TYR A 261 -5.26 -13.15 10.99
N SER A 262 -4.92 -12.49 12.09
CA SER A 262 -5.90 -11.76 12.87
C SER A 262 -5.48 -10.30 13.03
N ILE A 263 -6.44 -9.38 12.89
CA ILE A 263 -6.27 -7.93 13.07
C ILE A 263 -7.24 -7.47 14.16
N LEU A 264 -6.73 -7.09 15.33
CA LEU A 264 -7.49 -6.49 16.40
C LEU A 264 -7.44 -4.97 16.29
N VAL A 265 -8.61 -4.32 16.24
CA VAL A 265 -8.75 -2.87 16.16
C VAL A 265 -9.33 -2.32 17.45
N ASP A 266 -8.70 -1.24 17.94
CA ASP A 266 -9.07 -0.56 19.18
C ASP A 266 -10.45 0.13 19.08
N TYR A 267 -11.09 0.38 20.22
CA TYR A 267 -12.46 0.91 20.32
C TYR A 267 -12.62 2.37 19.84
N ARG A 268 -11.53 3.11 19.68
CA ARG A 268 -11.52 4.54 19.29
C ARG A 268 -11.82 4.81 17.81
N ASN A 269 -12.14 3.76 17.08
CA ASN A 269 -12.49 3.81 15.67
C ASN A 269 -13.90 4.42 15.43
N PRO A 270 -14.28 4.72 14.16
CA PRO A 270 -15.58 5.33 13.83
C PRO A 270 -16.83 4.53 14.22
N ILE A 271 -16.71 3.20 14.40
CA ILE A 271 -17.83 2.35 14.83
C ILE A 271 -17.98 2.32 16.37
N GLY A 272 -17.04 2.91 17.11
CA GLY A 272 -17.11 3.12 18.56
C GLY A 272 -17.01 1.85 19.41
N GLN A 273 -16.53 0.74 18.82
CA GLN A 273 -16.34 -0.53 19.51
C GLN A 273 -15.18 -1.31 18.90
N ALA A 274 -14.50 -2.10 19.72
CA ALA A 274 -13.38 -2.92 19.25
C ALA A 274 -13.85 -4.09 18.38
N VAL A 275 -13.06 -4.42 17.37
CA VAL A 275 -13.38 -5.47 16.39
C VAL A 275 -12.11 -6.24 16.05
N GLU A 276 -12.24 -7.54 15.90
CA GLU A 276 -11.16 -8.41 15.42
C GLU A 276 -11.57 -9.01 14.07
N PHE A 277 -10.74 -8.81 13.05
CA PHE A 277 -10.89 -9.36 11.71
C PHE A 277 -10.02 -10.61 11.54
N PHE A 278 -10.51 -11.56 10.75
CA PHE A 278 -9.79 -12.78 10.39
C PHE A 278 -9.65 -12.83 8.87
N LEU A 279 -8.42 -13.03 8.41
CA LEU A 279 -8.09 -13.05 6.99
C LEU A 279 -7.31 -14.32 6.67
N CYS A 280 -7.39 -14.77 5.42
CA CYS A 280 -6.55 -15.84 4.90
C CYS A 280 -6.05 -15.47 3.51
N THR A 281 -4.74 -15.56 3.29
CA THR A 281 -4.15 -15.26 1.96
C THR A 281 -4.64 -16.25 0.91
N LEU A 282 -4.81 -17.52 1.28
CA LEU A 282 -5.17 -18.58 0.34
C LEU A 282 -6.63 -18.49 -0.12
N LYS A 283 -7.53 -17.96 0.70
CA LYS A 283 -8.96 -17.89 0.41
C LYS A 283 -9.35 -16.57 -0.26
N PRO A 284 -10.19 -16.58 -1.31
CA PRO A 284 -10.68 -15.34 -1.93
C PRO A 284 -11.74 -14.66 -1.05
N ALA A 285 -11.57 -13.38 -0.76
CA ALA A 285 -12.51 -12.55 0.01
C ALA A 285 -13.93 -12.56 -0.58
N GLN A 286 -14.06 -12.68 -1.90
CA GLN A 286 -15.34 -12.78 -2.61
C GLN A 286 -16.16 -14.02 -2.21
N GLU A 287 -15.49 -15.12 -1.85
CA GLU A 287 -16.12 -16.39 -1.49
C GLU A 287 -16.40 -16.47 0.02
N GLU A 288 -15.47 -15.99 0.84
CA GLU A 288 -15.56 -16.13 2.30
C GLU A 288 -16.37 -15.03 2.98
N GLY A 289 -16.36 -13.82 2.43
CA GLY A 289 -16.88 -12.67 3.15
C GLY A 289 -15.87 -12.06 4.12
N ILE A 290 -16.25 -10.91 4.71
CA ILE A 290 -15.51 -10.32 5.84
C ILE A 290 -15.83 -11.14 7.09
N HIS A 291 -14.83 -11.89 7.58
CA HIS A 291 -14.92 -12.59 8.86
C HIS A 291 -14.43 -11.70 9.99
N TYR A 292 -15.30 -11.45 10.96
CA TYR A 292 -14.98 -10.60 12.10
C TYR A 292 -15.77 -11.01 13.35
N ARG A 293 -15.31 -10.53 14.50
CA ARG A 293 -16.06 -10.54 15.75
C ARG A 293 -15.90 -9.21 16.48
N PHE A 294 -16.96 -8.74 17.10
CA PHE A 294 -16.87 -7.61 18.02
C PHE A 294 -16.32 -8.07 19.37
N ILE A 295 -15.46 -7.25 19.96
CA ILE A 295 -14.94 -7.49 21.30
C ILE A 295 -15.78 -6.67 22.27
N VAL A 296 -16.59 -7.38 23.06
CA VAL A 296 -17.55 -6.80 24.00
C VAL A 296 -17.43 -7.48 25.36
N GLU A 297 -17.93 -6.82 26.40
CA GLU A 297 -18.00 -7.40 27.74
C GLU A 297 -18.86 -8.67 27.75
N GLU A 298 -18.47 -9.66 28.55
CA GLU A 298 -19.20 -10.90 28.67
C GLU A 298 -20.66 -10.65 29.07
N GLY A 299 -21.60 -11.25 28.34
CA GLY A 299 -23.04 -11.06 28.56
C GLY A 299 -23.64 -9.80 27.93
N THR A 300 -22.84 -8.97 27.24
CA THR A 300 -23.33 -7.81 26.48
C THR A 300 -23.47 -8.12 24.99
N THR A 301 -24.32 -7.36 24.30
CA THR A 301 -24.49 -7.47 22.84
C THR A 301 -23.77 -6.34 22.13
N PRO A 302 -23.12 -6.60 20.98
CA PRO A 302 -22.50 -5.55 20.18
C PRO A 302 -23.47 -4.44 19.77
N GLN A 303 -22.93 -3.23 19.59
CA GLN A 303 -23.72 -2.12 19.07
C GLN A 303 -24.12 -2.42 17.62
N LYS A 304 -25.32 -2.00 17.23
CA LYS A 304 -25.79 -2.12 15.85
C LYS A 304 -25.00 -1.14 14.98
N VAL A 305 -24.28 -1.68 14.00
CA VAL A 305 -23.51 -0.89 13.03
C VAL A 305 -24.23 -0.85 11.69
N ASP A 306 -24.14 0.30 11.02
CA ASP A 306 -24.54 0.42 9.62
C ASP A 306 -23.57 -0.38 8.73
N GLN A 307 -24.11 -1.26 7.88
CA GLN A 307 -23.30 -2.21 7.11
C GLN A 307 -22.40 -1.52 6.09
N GLU A 308 -22.88 -0.46 5.42
CA GLU A 308 -22.11 0.27 4.42
C GLU A 308 -20.93 0.99 5.09
N LYS A 309 -21.19 1.70 6.19
CA LYS A 309 -20.13 2.33 6.99
C LYS A 309 -19.13 1.34 7.57
N PHE A 310 -19.58 0.15 7.97
CA PHE A 310 -18.70 -0.90 8.48
C PHE A 310 -17.76 -1.43 7.40
N VAL A 311 -18.26 -1.63 6.18
CA VAL A 311 -17.44 -2.07 5.03
C VAL A 311 -16.41 -1.01 4.65
N ASP A 312 -16.81 0.27 4.59
CA ASP A 312 -15.88 1.38 4.32
C ASP A 312 -14.78 1.44 5.38
N PHE A 313 -15.15 1.35 6.66
CA PHE A 313 -14.20 1.30 7.76
C PHE A 313 -13.26 0.09 7.67
N ALA A 314 -13.78 -1.10 7.36
CA ALA A 314 -12.97 -2.30 7.19
C ALA A 314 -11.95 -2.12 6.05
N CYS A 315 -12.34 -1.52 4.92
CA CYS A 315 -11.42 -1.17 3.85
C CYS A 315 -10.31 -0.23 4.34
N THR A 316 -10.65 0.79 5.13
CA THR A 316 -9.64 1.68 5.72
C THR A 316 -8.65 0.93 6.63
N VAL A 317 -9.14 0.01 7.45
CA VAL A 317 -8.30 -0.87 8.28
C VAL A 317 -7.37 -1.71 7.41
N PHE A 318 -7.88 -2.37 6.37
CA PHE A 318 -7.09 -3.22 5.48
C PHE A 318 -6.03 -2.43 4.70
N ARG A 319 -6.31 -1.17 4.32
CA ARG A 319 -5.30 -0.28 3.74
C ARG A 319 -4.17 0.03 4.71
N ALA A 320 -4.50 0.47 5.93
CA ALA A 320 -3.49 0.80 6.93
C ALA A 320 -2.65 -0.43 7.32
N VAL A 321 -3.29 -1.61 7.39
CA VAL A 321 -2.61 -2.87 7.72
C VAL A 321 -1.75 -3.36 6.57
N SER A 322 -2.17 -3.23 5.32
CA SER A 322 -1.33 -3.63 4.18
C SER A 322 -0.07 -2.77 4.08
N GLU A 323 -0.19 -1.44 4.27
CA GLU A 323 0.95 -0.52 4.29
C GLU A 323 1.95 -0.88 5.41
N ASN A 324 1.45 -1.14 6.62
CA ASN A 324 2.32 -1.56 7.71
C ASN A 324 2.92 -2.96 7.48
N ALA A 325 2.15 -3.92 6.99
CA ALA A 325 2.64 -5.26 6.68
C ALA A 325 3.74 -5.24 5.60
N ILE A 326 3.65 -4.36 4.59
CA ILE A 326 4.73 -4.12 3.62
C ILE A 326 5.99 -3.63 4.33
N SER A 327 5.86 -2.64 5.23
CA SER A 327 7.01 -2.09 5.97
C SER A 327 7.68 -3.11 6.89
N GLU A 328 6.90 -4.04 7.46
CA GLU A 328 7.38 -5.14 8.31
C GLU A 328 7.79 -6.40 7.52
N GLY A 329 7.71 -6.37 6.17
CA GLY A 329 8.10 -7.48 5.31
C GLY A 329 7.13 -8.67 5.29
N CYS A 330 5.89 -8.50 5.74
CA CYS A 330 4.84 -9.52 5.72
C CYS A 330 3.98 -9.43 4.44
N ALA A 331 4.56 -9.84 3.31
CA ALA A 331 3.91 -9.75 1.99
C ALA A 331 2.58 -10.51 1.91
N SER A 332 2.47 -11.67 2.57
CA SER A 332 1.27 -12.49 2.58
C SER A 332 0.08 -11.81 3.28
N LEU A 333 0.29 -11.21 4.46
CA LEU A 333 -0.74 -10.39 5.13
C LEU A 333 -1.15 -9.20 4.26
N ALA A 334 -0.18 -8.49 3.68
CA ALA A 334 -0.47 -7.37 2.80
C ALA A 334 -1.35 -7.81 1.61
N ALA A 335 -1.03 -8.94 0.97
CA ALA A 335 -1.82 -9.51 -0.11
C ALA A 335 -3.24 -9.92 0.34
N ALA A 336 -3.40 -10.49 1.53
CA ALA A 336 -4.72 -10.79 2.09
C ALA A 336 -5.54 -9.51 2.26
N CYS A 337 -4.97 -8.46 2.86
CA CYS A 337 -5.64 -7.17 3.00
C CYS A 337 -6.02 -6.53 1.64
N LEU A 338 -5.13 -6.62 0.64
CA LEU A 338 -5.38 -6.12 -0.71
C LEU A 338 -6.54 -6.84 -1.41
N ASN A 339 -6.67 -8.16 -1.22
CA ASN A 339 -7.78 -8.91 -1.78
C ASN A 339 -9.14 -8.46 -1.20
N TYR A 340 -9.21 -8.19 0.11
CA TYR A 340 -10.40 -7.60 0.72
C TYR A 340 -10.67 -6.18 0.21
N LEU A 341 -9.64 -5.34 0.07
CA LEU A 341 -9.76 -4.01 -0.54
C LEU A 341 -10.30 -4.08 -1.98
N PHE A 342 -9.79 -5.00 -2.79
CA PHE A 342 -10.22 -5.17 -4.18
C PHE A 342 -11.71 -5.56 -4.30
N VAL A 343 -12.19 -6.42 -3.40
CA VAL A 343 -13.58 -6.90 -3.41
C VAL A 343 -14.56 -5.88 -2.84
N TYR A 344 -14.20 -5.20 -1.75
CA TYR A 344 -15.14 -4.42 -0.95
C TYR A 344 -15.04 -2.90 -1.12
N SER A 345 -13.90 -2.37 -1.58
CA SER A 345 -13.77 -0.93 -1.77
C SER A 345 -14.55 -0.46 -2.99
N CYS A 346 -15.37 0.58 -2.82
CA CYS A 346 -16.05 1.23 -3.94
C CYS A 346 -15.14 2.21 -4.72
N ASN A 347 -13.96 2.53 -4.18
CA ASN A 347 -13.05 3.51 -4.75
C ASN A 347 -11.91 2.84 -5.53
N THR A 348 -12.02 2.85 -6.86
CA THR A 348 -10.97 2.32 -7.76
C THR A 348 -9.61 3.00 -7.55
N GLY A 349 -9.58 4.28 -7.19
CA GLY A 349 -8.34 5.02 -6.91
C GLY A 349 -7.59 4.42 -5.71
N VAL A 350 -8.29 4.23 -4.58
CA VAL A 350 -7.73 3.63 -3.36
C VAL A 350 -7.23 2.20 -3.61
N ILE A 351 -7.98 1.41 -4.39
CA ILE A 351 -7.56 0.06 -4.80
C ILE A 351 -6.23 0.16 -5.56
N VAL A 352 -6.17 0.98 -6.61
CA VAL A 352 -4.98 1.12 -7.45
C VAL A 352 -3.78 1.61 -6.64
N GLU A 353 -3.93 2.67 -5.83
CA GLU A 353 -2.84 3.21 -5.00
C GLU A 353 -2.23 2.16 -4.08
N SER A 354 -3.07 1.43 -3.33
CA SER A 354 -2.63 0.42 -2.39
C SER A 354 -1.91 -0.75 -3.09
N HIS A 355 -2.44 -1.19 -4.24
CA HIS A 355 -1.85 -2.27 -5.01
C HIS A 355 -0.57 -1.85 -5.74
N VAL A 356 -0.48 -0.60 -6.20
CA VAL A 356 0.74 -0.03 -6.82
C VAL A 356 1.86 0.05 -5.78
N LEU A 357 1.55 0.48 -4.56
CA LEU A 357 2.53 0.49 -3.47
C LEU A 357 3.07 -0.91 -3.20
N TYR A 358 2.19 -1.91 -3.12
CA TYR A 358 2.59 -3.31 -2.95
C TYR A 358 3.44 -3.81 -4.12
N TYR A 359 3.01 -3.53 -5.35
CA TYR A 359 3.73 -3.91 -6.57
C TYR A 359 5.17 -3.38 -6.56
N TYR A 360 5.38 -2.09 -6.32
CA TYR A 360 6.73 -1.54 -6.31
C TYR A 360 7.57 -1.93 -5.07
N SER A 361 6.93 -2.29 -3.96
CA SER A 361 7.63 -2.61 -2.70
C SER A 361 7.99 -4.09 -2.58
N CYS A 362 7.10 -4.99 -3.02
CA CYS A 362 7.20 -6.43 -2.82
C CYS A 362 7.50 -7.21 -4.12
N LEU A 363 7.26 -6.61 -5.28
CA LEU A 363 7.35 -7.23 -6.61
C LEU A 363 8.24 -6.36 -7.53
N SER A 364 9.51 -6.16 -7.15
CA SER A 364 10.47 -5.49 -8.05
C SER A 364 10.59 -6.24 -9.39
N GLU A 365 10.99 -5.53 -10.45
CA GLU A 365 11.08 -6.06 -11.82
C GLU A 365 11.88 -7.37 -11.94
N ASP A 366 12.82 -7.60 -11.02
CA ASP A 366 13.69 -8.78 -10.97
C ASP A 366 13.26 -9.76 -9.88
N PHE A 367 12.07 -10.38 -10.01
CA PHE A 367 11.78 -11.57 -9.21
C PHE A 367 12.71 -12.71 -9.64
N GLU A 368 13.89 -12.83 -9.01
CA GLU A 368 14.91 -13.84 -9.29
C GLU A 368 14.76 -15.13 -8.43
N GLY A 369 13.62 -15.29 -7.75
CA GLY A 369 13.36 -16.42 -6.85
C GLY A 369 12.62 -17.59 -7.52
N ALA A 370 12.79 -18.79 -6.98
CA ALA A 370 11.81 -19.86 -7.19
C ALA A 370 10.73 -19.75 -6.10
N ILE A 371 9.46 -19.83 -6.50
CA ILE A 371 8.33 -19.88 -5.57
C ILE A 371 8.17 -21.33 -5.10
N TYR A 372 8.13 -21.54 -3.78
CA TYR A 372 8.10 -22.89 -3.19
C TYR A 372 6.77 -23.25 -2.52
N SER A 373 5.90 -22.27 -2.30
CA SER A 373 4.62 -22.49 -1.61
C SER A 373 3.44 -21.85 -2.33
N LEU A 374 2.25 -22.40 -2.12
CA LEU A 374 1.01 -21.82 -2.62
C LEU A 374 0.75 -20.43 -2.01
N GLU A 375 1.08 -20.24 -0.73
CA GLU A 375 0.93 -18.95 -0.05
C GLU A 375 1.78 -17.87 -0.72
N GLU A 376 3.07 -18.15 -0.97
CA GLU A 376 3.98 -17.25 -1.66
C GLU A 376 3.50 -16.94 -3.08
N TYR A 377 3.08 -17.97 -3.83
CA TYR A 377 2.50 -17.78 -5.16
C TYR A 377 1.28 -16.85 -5.13
N VAL A 378 0.33 -17.10 -4.24
CA VAL A 378 -0.89 -16.30 -4.13
C VAL A 378 -0.57 -14.87 -3.67
N ALA A 379 0.34 -14.70 -2.72
CA ALA A 379 0.77 -13.39 -2.24
C ALA A 379 1.34 -12.51 -3.36
N TYR A 380 1.94 -13.11 -4.39
CA TYR A 380 2.47 -12.37 -5.53
C TYR A 380 1.48 -12.28 -6.70
N ALA A 381 0.91 -13.42 -7.11
CA ALA A 381 0.09 -13.53 -8.31
C ALA A 381 -1.25 -12.79 -8.19
N ARG A 382 -1.93 -12.89 -7.04
CA ARG A 382 -3.26 -12.31 -6.85
C ARG A 382 -3.23 -10.78 -6.85
N PRO A 383 -2.37 -10.09 -6.05
CA PRO A 383 -2.31 -8.63 -6.09
C PRO A 383 -1.94 -8.07 -7.48
N MET A 384 -1.08 -8.74 -8.27
CA MET A 384 -0.81 -8.31 -9.65
C MET A 384 -2.01 -8.47 -10.56
N HIS A 385 -2.73 -9.59 -10.45
CA HIS A 385 -3.95 -9.80 -11.22
C HIS A 385 -4.97 -8.69 -10.90
N GLU A 386 -5.26 -8.48 -9.62
CA GLU A 386 -6.21 -7.48 -9.12
C GLU A 386 -5.80 -6.06 -9.55
N LEU A 387 -4.52 -5.73 -9.40
CA LEU A 387 -3.94 -4.47 -9.88
C LEU A 387 -4.16 -4.27 -11.37
N GLY A 388 -3.85 -5.28 -12.18
CA GLY A 388 -4.00 -5.22 -13.63
C GLY A 388 -5.45 -4.99 -14.04
N VAL A 389 -6.40 -5.66 -13.38
CA VAL A 389 -7.85 -5.48 -13.62
C VAL A 389 -8.30 -4.08 -13.21
N ALA A 390 -7.96 -3.62 -12.01
CA ALA A 390 -8.32 -2.30 -11.51
C ALA A 390 -7.72 -1.18 -12.37
N LEU A 391 -6.47 -1.33 -12.82
CA LEU A 391 -5.80 -0.38 -13.69
C LEU A 391 -6.45 -0.28 -15.08
N ILE A 392 -7.03 -1.35 -15.64
CA ILE A 392 -7.80 -1.26 -16.89
C ILE A 392 -8.97 -0.30 -16.71
N GLU A 393 -9.76 -0.49 -15.66
CA GLU A 393 -10.91 0.37 -15.36
C GLU A 393 -10.46 1.82 -15.12
N PHE A 394 -9.40 1.99 -14.32
CA PHE A 394 -8.84 3.29 -13.99
C PHE A 394 -8.27 4.02 -15.22
N ALA A 395 -7.65 3.30 -16.16
CA ALA A 395 -7.16 3.85 -17.42
C ALA A 395 -8.32 4.28 -18.33
N LEU A 396 -9.40 3.51 -18.40
CA LEU A 396 -10.56 3.84 -19.23
C LEU A 396 -11.27 5.12 -18.75
N LYS A 397 -11.22 5.41 -17.45
CA LYS A 397 -11.74 6.64 -16.82
C LYS A 397 -10.78 7.85 -16.88
N SER A 398 -9.59 7.72 -17.50
CA SER A 398 -8.60 8.79 -17.54
C SER A 398 -9.12 10.07 -18.22
N PRO A 399 -8.90 11.27 -17.63
CA PRO A 399 -9.40 12.53 -18.18
C PRO A 399 -8.58 13.02 -19.40
N THR A 400 -7.35 12.53 -19.57
CA THR A 400 -6.47 12.89 -20.68
C THR A 400 -5.92 11.67 -21.38
N ALA A 401 -5.59 11.82 -22.67
CA ALA A 401 -4.94 10.76 -23.45
C ALA A 401 -3.57 10.38 -22.87
N HIS A 402 -2.84 11.33 -22.29
CA HIS A 402 -1.55 11.09 -21.65
C HIS A 402 -1.67 10.10 -20.48
N LEU A 403 -2.58 10.39 -19.54
CA LEU A 403 -2.83 9.52 -18.39
C LEU A 403 -3.36 8.15 -18.80
N PHE A 404 -4.24 8.11 -19.82
CA PHE A 404 -4.69 6.85 -20.42
C PHE A 404 -3.49 6.00 -20.85
N TRP A 405 -2.57 6.55 -21.65
CA TRP A 405 -1.43 5.80 -22.17
C TRP A 405 -0.43 5.39 -21.09
N GLN A 406 -0.17 6.24 -20.09
CA GLN A 406 0.68 5.87 -18.95
C GLN A 406 0.11 4.68 -18.17
N ARG A 407 -1.17 4.75 -17.80
CA ARG A 407 -1.85 3.68 -17.06
C ARG A 407 -1.92 2.40 -17.88
N MET A 408 -2.28 2.47 -19.17
CA MET A 408 -2.31 1.28 -20.04
C MET A 408 -0.93 0.63 -20.23
N LYS A 409 0.16 1.42 -20.24
CA LYS A 409 1.52 0.86 -20.26
C LYS A 409 1.83 0.12 -18.96
N LEU A 410 1.42 0.67 -17.81
CA LEU A 410 1.58 0.00 -16.52
C LEU A 410 0.77 -1.31 -16.46
N VAL A 411 -0.50 -1.30 -16.89
CA VAL A 411 -1.34 -2.51 -17.00
C VAL A 411 -0.61 -3.62 -17.76
N LYS A 412 -0.07 -3.27 -18.95
CA LYS A 412 0.67 -4.21 -19.79
C LYS A 412 1.88 -4.79 -19.05
N ASN A 413 2.66 -3.96 -18.37
CA ASN A 413 3.85 -4.40 -17.62
C ASN A 413 3.47 -5.32 -16.45
N VAL A 414 2.42 -4.98 -15.70
CA VAL A 414 1.92 -5.80 -14.58
C VAL A 414 1.54 -7.20 -15.05
N PHE A 415 0.77 -7.32 -16.14
CA PHE A 415 0.39 -8.65 -16.64
C PHE A 415 1.54 -9.42 -17.31
N ILE A 416 2.53 -8.74 -17.91
CA ILE A 416 3.76 -9.40 -18.38
C ILE A 416 4.52 -9.99 -17.19
N ASN A 417 4.65 -9.24 -16.09
CA ASN A 417 5.34 -9.71 -14.89
C ASN A 417 4.59 -10.88 -14.22
N LEU A 418 3.25 -10.81 -14.15
CA LEU A 418 2.43 -11.93 -13.71
C LEU A 418 2.64 -13.18 -14.58
N TYR A 419 2.67 -13.01 -15.90
CA TYR A 419 2.96 -14.11 -16.83
C TYR A 419 4.35 -14.73 -16.60
N ASN A 420 5.37 -13.89 -16.36
CA ASN A 420 6.72 -14.34 -16.06
C ASN A 420 6.80 -15.13 -14.74
N ILE A 421 6.08 -14.67 -13.70
CA ILE A 421 5.98 -15.39 -12.42
C ILE A 421 5.33 -16.76 -12.63
N ASN A 422 4.21 -16.81 -13.34
CA ASN A 422 3.54 -18.07 -13.64
C ASN A 422 4.46 -19.06 -14.37
N THR A 423 5.24 -18.57 -15.35
CA THR A 423 6.19 -19.39 -16.10
C THR A 423 7.34 -19.88 -15.23
N SER A 424 7.85 -19.05 -14.33
CA SER A 424 8.97 -19.39 -13.43
C SER A 424 8.59 -20.47 -12.40
N CYS A 425 7.31 -20.59 -12.05
CA CYS A 425 6.83 -21.54 -11.04
C CYS A 425 6.64 -22.97 -11.55
N GLN A 426 6.63 -23.21 -12.87
CA GLN A 426 6.39 -24.53 -13.46
C GLN A 426 7.43 -25.58 -13.02
N GLY A 427 8.63 -25.15 -12.58
CA GLY A 427 9.68 -26.04 -12.06
C GLY A 427 9.62 -26.36 -10.55
N SER A 428 8.65 -25.82 -9.80
CA SER A 428 8.64 -25.86 -8.32
C SER A 428 8.33 -27.25 -7.71
N GLY A 429 7.79 -28.20 -8.48
CA GLY A 429 7.44 -29.54 -8.00
C GLY A 429 6.26 -29.63 -7.02
N SER A 430 5.63 -28.50 -6.66
CA SER A 430 4.43 -28.49 -5.82
C SER A 430 3.19 -28.93 -6.61
N SER A 431 2.53 -30.01 -6.15
CA SER A 431 1.31 -30.53 -6.80
C SER A 431 0.15 -29.53 -6.82
N GLU A 432 0.10 -28.62 -5.85
CA GLU A 432 -0.93 -27.57 -5.78
C GLU A 432 -0.68 -26.48 -6.82
N LEU A 433 0.58 -26.05 -6.96
CA LEU A 433 0.98 -25.05 -7.95
C LEU A 433 0.79 -25.55 -9.38
N ILE A 434 1.14 -26.82 -9.64
CA ILE A 434 0.97 -27.46 -10.95
C ILE A 434 -0.49 -27.39 -11.43
N LYS A 435 -1.46 -27.52 -10.52
CA LYS A 435 -2.90 -27.42 -10.85
C LYS A 435 -3.36 -25.97 -11.09
N ALA A 436 -2.90 -25.03 -10.27
CA ALA A 436 -3.39 -23.65 -10.31
C ALA A 436 -2.81 -22.82 -11.46
N ILE A 437 -1.52 -23.00 -11.76
CA ILE A 437 -0.76 -22.14 -12.69
C ILE A 437 -1.34 -22.12 -14.11
N PRO A 438 -1.72 -23.25 -14.75
CA PRO A 438 -2.22 -23.22 -16.13
C PRO A 438 -3.50 -22.38 -16.27
N GLY A 439 -4.41 -22.45 -15.29
CA GLY A 439 -5.60 -21.61 -15.24
C GLY A 439 -5.25 -20.12 -15.18
N GLN A 440 -4.37 -19.74 -14.26
CA GLN A 440 -3.91 -18.37 -14.09
C GLN A 440 -3.15 -17.84 -15.31
N GLN A 441 -2.32 -18.67 -15.96
CA GLN A 441 -1.62 -18.31 -17.19
C GLN A 441 -2.58 -17.97 -18.31
N ARG A 442 -3.59 -18.82 -18.54
CA ARG A 442 -4.61 -18.59 -19.58
C ARG A 442 -5.41 -17.32 -19.32
N GLU A 443 -5.80 -17.07 -18.07
CA GLU A 443 -6.50 -15.84 -17.70
C GLU A 443 -5.63 -14.59 -17.89
N THR A 444 -4.35 -14.66 -17.49
CA THR A 444 -3.38 -13.57 -17.68
C THR A 444 -3.19 -13.24 -19.17
N LEU A 445 -3.04 -14.26 -20.02
CA LEU A 445 -2.95 -14.10 -21.47
C LEU A 445 -4.24 -13.50 -22.05
N HIS A 446 -5.41 -13.91 -21.56
CA HIS A 446 -6.68 -13.32 -21.99
C HIS A 446 -6.76 -11.82 -21.64
N LEU A 447 -6.35 -11.45 -20.42
CA LEU A 447 -6.29 -10.06 -19.99
C LEU A 447 -5.28 -9.26 -20.82
N LEU A 448 -4.09 -9.80 -21.10
CA LEU A 448 -3.11 -9.19 -22.01
C LEU A 448 -3.69 -8.94 -23.41
N ALA A 449 -4.40 -9.93 -23.97
CA ALA A 449 -5.05 -9.76 -25.26
C ALA A 449 -6.08 -8.60 -25.24
N LYS A 450 -6.89 -8.53 -24.17
CA LYS A 450 -7.84 -7.43 -23.95
C LYS A 450 -7.13 -6.07 -23.86
N VAL A 451 -6.01 -5.99 -23.15
CA VAL A 451 -5.17 -4.77 -23.03
C VAL A 451 -4.69 -4.31 -24.40
N PHE A 452 -4.13 -5.23 -25.21
CA PHE A 452 -3.68 -4.91 -26.56
C PHE A 452 -4.81 -4.46 -27.48
N LEU A 453 -6.01 -5.05 -27.37
CA LEU A 453 -7.20 -4.60 -28.11
C LEU A 453 -7.65 -3.18 -27.71
N ILE A 454 -7.65 -2.87 -26.41
CA ILE A 454 -7.95 -1.53 -25.90
C ILE A 454 -6.92 -0.53 -26.43
N MET A 455 -5.63 -0.86 -26.37
CA MET A 455 -4.56 -0.04 -26.93
C MET A 455 -4.73 0.16 -28.45
N ALA A 456 -5.01 -0.91 -29.20
CA ALA A 456 -5.25 -0.87 -30.65
C ALA A 456 -6.39 0.10 -31.02
N SER A 457 -7.47 0.13 -30.22
CA SER A 457 -8.63 1.00 -30.49
C SER A 457 -8.32 2.51 -30.45
N ARG A 458 -7.24 2.91 -29.77
CA ARG A 458 -6.82 4.32 -29.62
C ARG A 458 -5.44 4.61 -30.23
N ALA A 459 -4.74 3.59 -30.72
CA ALA A 459 -3.41 3.72 -31.31
C ALA A 459 -3.46 4.40 -32.70
N PRO A 460 -2.38 5.09 -33.11
CA PRO A 460 -2.23 5.51 -34.50
C PRO A 460 -2.31 4.31 -35.45
N LYS A 461 -2.88 4.49 -36.65
CA LYS A 461 -3.09 3.40 -37.65
C LYS A 461 -1.87 2.50 -37.89
N LYS A 462 -0.65 3.06 -37.81
CA LYS A 462 0.61 2.33 -37.99
C LYS A 462 0.89 1.31 -36.88
N GLU A 463 0.41 1.56 -35.66
CA GLU A 463 0.61 0.71 -34.49
C GLU A 463 -0.57 -0.26 -34.24
N VAL A 464 -1.76 0.03 -34.78
CA VAL A 464 -2.95 -0.83 -34.64
C VAL A 464 -2.64 -2.28 -35.04
N LEU A 465 -2.05 -2.49 -36.22
CA LEU A 465 -1.70 -3.83 -36.71
C LEU A 465 -0.70 -4.55 -35.80
N PHE A 466 0.23 -3.82 -35.17
CA PHE A 466 1.17 -4.41 -34.22
C PHE A 466 0.45 -4.86 -32.96
N MET A 467 -0.44 -4.04 -32.40
CA MET A 467 -1.22 -4.39 -31.22
C MET A 467 -2.17 -5.56 -31.47
N LEU A 468 -2.83 -5.60 -32.64
CA LEU A 468 -3.67 -6.75 -33.03
C LEU A 468 -2.88 -8.05 -33.10
N LYS A 469 -1.64 -8.02 -33.62
CA LYS A 469 -0.74 -9.19 -33.64
C LYS A 469 -0.35 -9.66 -32.25
N GLN A 470 -0.12 -8.74 -31.31
CA GLN A 470 0.17 -9.11 -29.92
C GLN A 470 -1.05 -9.75 -29.24
N ALA A 471 -2.23 -9.17 -29.44
CA ALA A 471 -3.49 -9.75 -28.95
C ALA A 471 -3.76 -11.14 -29.53
N GLU A 472 -3.52 -11.33 -30.84
CA GLU A 472 -3.62 -12.62 -31.51
C GLU A 472 -2.66 -13.64 -30.89
N LYS A 473 -1.39 -13.25 -30.68
CA LYS A 473 -0.39 -14.12 -30.06
C LYS A 473 -0.85 -14.60 -28.68
N CYS A 474 -1.29 -13.68 -27.81
CA CYS A 474 -1.78 -14.04 -26.49
C CYS A 474 -2.96 -15.02 -26.53
N LEU A 475 -3.94 -14.83 -27.42
CA LEU A 475 -5.07 -15.76 -27.54
C LEU A 475 -4.68 -17.12 -28.13
N ARG A 476 -3.69 -17.17 -29.02
CA ARG A 476 -3.18 -18.44 -29.56
C ARG A 476 -2.40 -19.22 -28.51
N ASP A 477 -1.61 -18.54 -27.68
CA ASP A 477 -0.87 -19.15 -26.57
C ASP A 477 -1.83 -19.70 -25.47
N CYS A 478 -3.12 -19.31 -25.47
CA CYS A 478 -4.15 -19.93 -24.63
C CYS A 478 -4.72 -21.24 -25.17
N LEU A 479 -4.53 -21.56 -26.46
CA LEU A 479 -5.06 -22.79 -27.04
C LEU A 479 -4.33 -23.98 -26.45
N PRO A 480 -5.01 -25.13 -26.25
CA PRO A 480 -4.29 -26.37 -26.02
C PRO A 480 -3.24 -26.54 -27.14
N GLU A 481 -2.04 -26.97 -26.78
CA GLU A 481 -1.14 -27.52 -27.80
C GLU A 481 -1.95 -28.57 -28.56
N ARG A 482 -1.88 -28.57 -29.89
CA ARG A 482 -2.50 -29.63 -30.69
C ARG A 482 -1.79 -30.93 -30.31
N GLY A 483 -2.21 -31.57 -29.24
CA GLY A 483 -2.03 -32.99 -29.06
C GLY A 483 -2.77 -33.66 -30.21
N ASP A 484 -2.22 -34.77 -30.71
CA ASP A 484 -2.77 -35.58 -31.80
C ASP A 484 -4.17 -36.20 -31.47
N CYS A 485 -4.93 -35.60 -30.56
CA CYS A 485 -6.31 -35.93 -30.24
C CYS A 485 -7.32 -35.34 -31.22
N ASP A 486 -7.00 -34.34 -32.05
CA ASP A 486 -7.91 -33.96 -33.14
C ASP A 486 -8.00 -35.10 -34.18
N GLU A 487 -6.91 -35.84 -34.44
CA GLU A 487 -6.99 -37.06 -35.24
C GLU A 487 -7.73 -38.18 -34.49
N ALA A 488 -7.49 -38.40 -33.20
CA ALA A 488 -8.22 -39.44 -32.46
C ALA A 488 -9.72 -39.13 -32.29
N VAL A 489 -10.12 -37.85 -32.24
CA VAL A 489 -11.51 -37.40 -32.05
C VAL A 489 -12.24 -37.24 -33.38
N GLU A 490 -11.60 -36.77 -34.46
CA GLU A 490 -12.16 -36.89 -35.81
C GLU A 490 -12.33 -38.37 -36.16
N ASN A 491 -11.34 -39.22 -35.85
CA ASN A 491 -11.46 -40.67 -36.00
C ASN A 491 -12.52 -41.28 -35.07
N ALA A 492 -12.73 -40.78 -33.84
CA ALA A 492 -13.78 -41.28 -32.95
C ALA A 492 -15.18 -40.81 -33.35
N LEU A 493 -15.31 -39.65 -34.01
CA LEU A 493 -16.58 -39.21 -34.59
C LEU A 493 -16.90 -40.00 -35.85
N GLU A 494 -15.90 -40.29 -36.69
CA GLU A 494 -16.04 -41.21 -37.82
C GLU A 494 -16.27 -42.66 -37.38
N ALA A 495 -15.66 -43.10 -36.28
CA ALA A 495 -15.83 -44.45 -35.73
C ALA A 495 -17.15 -44.62 -34.95
N ARG A 496 -17.66 -43.58 -34.27
CA ARG A 496 -19.00 -43.62 -33.64
C ARG A 496 -20.13 -43.51 -34.65
N LEU A 497 -19.87 -42.96 -35.83
CA LEU A 497 -20.77 -43.09 -36.96
C LEU A 497 -20.73 -44.51 -37.59
N ASN A 498 -19.72 -45.31 -37.24
CA ASN A 498 -19.52 -46.67 -37.76
C ASN A 498 -19.27 -47.68 -36.63
N ASP A 499 -20.06 -47.60 -35.56
CA ASP A 499 -20.03 -48.59 -34.48
C ASP A 499 -20.29 -50.00 -35.02
N GLY A 500 -19.29 -50.83 -34.80
CA GLY A 500 -19.05 -52.11 -35.44
C GLY A 500 -17.73 -52.71 -34.94
N ASP A 501 -17.61 -52.82 -33.61
CA ASP A 501 -16.91 -53.89 -32.89
C ASP A 501 -15.47 -54.23 -33.31
N LYS A 502 -14.47 -53.80 -32.50
CA LYS A 502 -13.43 -54.67 -31.91
C LYS A 502 -12.41 -53.90 -31.07
N CYS A 503 -12.25 -54.36 -29.82
CA CYS A 503 -11.21 -54.01 -28.87
C CYS A 503 -9.97 -54.89 -29.07
N GLU A 504 -8.76 -54.32 -29.11
CA GLU A 504 -7.51 -54.97 -28.69
C GLU A 504 -6.54 -53.95 -28.09
N GLU A 505 -5.74 -54.44 -27.15
CA GLU A 505 -5.08 -53.75 -26.05
C GLU A 505 -3.60 -53.41 -26.34
N SER A 506 -3.09 -52.45 -25.55
CA SER A 506 -1.79 -52.49 -24.85
C SER A 506 -0.54 -51.80 -25.45
N GLU A 507 -0.17 -50.74 -24.73
CA GLU A 507 1.16 -50.48 -24.12
C GLU A 507 2.37 -50.08 -24.98
N GLY A 508 2.86 -48.87 -24.70
CA GLY A 508 4.30 -48.62 -24.65
C GLY A 508 4.77 -47.18 -24.90
N SER A 509 4.90 -46.39 -23.82
CA SER A 509 5.96 -45.37 -23.59
C SER A 509 5.92 -44.10 -24.50
N MET A 510 5.75 -42.87 -24.01
CA MET A 510 6.41 -42.21 -22.90
C MET A 510 5.54 -41.10 -22.29
N LEU A 511 5.36 -41.22 -20.97
CA LEU A 511 5.25 -40.19 -19.94
C LEU A 511 5.64 -38.75 -20.35
N MET A 512 4.74 -37.82 -20.00
CA MET A 512 4.94 -36.40 -19.61
C MET A 512 4.76 -35.35 -20.71
N ASP A 513 3.52 -34.88 -20.90
CA ASP A 513 3.16 -33.53 -20.45
C ASP A 513 1.62 -33.39 -20.34
N ASP A 514 1.00 -34.07 -19.37
CA ASP A 514 -0.44 -33.90 -19.02
C ASP A 514 -0.71 -32.53 -18.33
N ASN A 515 0.14 -31.52 -18.53
CA ASN A 515 0.14 -30.26 -17.76
C ASN A 515 -0.91 -29.22 -18.19
N MET A 516 -1.80 -29.55 -19.12
CA MET A 516 -2.97 -28.73 -19.36
C MET A 516 -4.21 -29.58 -19.13
N GLU A 517 -4.81 -29.46 -17.94
CA GLU A 517 -6.18 -29.91 -17.69
C GLU A 517 -7.05 -29.61 -18.92
N GLU A 518 -7.75 -30.64 -19.42
CA GLU A 518 -8.73 -30.50 -20.50
C GLU A 518 -9.62 -29.30 -20.19
N MET A 519 -9.42 -28.21 -20.94
CA MET A 519 -10.21 -27.00 -20.76
C MET A 519 -11.67 -27.35 -21.02
N ASP A 520 -12.59 -26.96 -20.11
CA ASP A 520 -14.02 -27.17 -20.30
C ASP A 520 -14.43 -26.70 -21.71
N SER A 521 -15.23 -27.50 -22.41
CA SER A 521 -15.57 -27.25 -23.81
C SER A 521 -16.23 -25.88 -24.04
N SER A 522 -16.90 -25.30 -23.04
CA SER A 522 -17.46 -23.94 -23.15
C SER A 522 -16.39 -22.86 -23.08
N ASN A 523 -15.36 -23.04 -22.25
CA ASN A 523 -14.22 -22.12 -22.19
C ASN A 523 -13.40 -22.18 -23.48
N LEU A 524 -13.17 -23.38 -24.02
CA LEU A 524 -12.50 -23.56 -25.30
C LEU A 524 -13.29 -22.94 -26.46
N ALA A 525 -14.61 -23.17 -26.52
CA ALA A 525 -15.47 -22.55 -27.53
C ALA A 525 -15.41 -21.01 -27.46
N THR A 526 -15.44 -20.45 -26.25
CA THR A 526 -15.34 -19.00 -26.04
C THR A 526 -14.00 -18.45 -26.55
N LEU A 527 -12.90 -19.17 -26.36
CA LEU A 527 -11.59 -18.80 -26.89
C LEU A 527 -11.59 -18.78 -28.42
N TYR A 528 -12.14 -19.80 -29.06
CA TYR A 528 -12.26 -19.84 -30.52
C TYR A 528 -13.10 -18.69 -31.08
N TYR A 529 -14.24 -18.36 -30.47
CA TYR A 529 -15.04 -17.22 -30.89
C TYR A 529 -14.31 -15.88 -30.73
N ARG A 530 -13.56 -15.70 -29.63
CA ARG A 530 -12.76 -14.48 -29.42
C ARG A 530 -11.67 -14.33 -30.47
N LEU A 531 -10.96 -15.42 -30.78
CA LEU A 531 -9.93 -15.41 -31.82
C LEU A 531 -10.56 -15.14 -33.19
N SER A 532 -11.69 -15.79 -33.51
CA SER A 532 -12.46 -15.53 -34.72
C SER A 532 -12.81 -14.05 -34.90
N VAL A 533 -13.41 -13.44 -33.88
CA VAL A 533 -13.75 -12.00 -33.90
C VAL A 533 -12.52 -11.12 -34.06
N LEU A 534 -11.42 -11.44 -33.37
CA LEU A 534 -10.16 -10.71 -33.49
C LEU A 534 -9.61 -10.76 -34.92
N LEU A 535 -9.64 -11.94 -35.56
CA LEU A 535 -9.12 -12.11 -36.92
C LEU A 535 -9.91 -11.30 -37.96
N LEU A 536 -11.22 -11.09 -37.75
CA LEU A 536 -12.03 -10.22 -38.60
C LEU A 536 -11.61 -8.75 -38.52
N LEU A 537 -11.01 -8.30 -37.42
CA LEU A 537 -10.55 -6.90 -37.26
C LEU A 537 -9.39 -6.53 -38.18
N TYR A 538 -8.67 -7.50 -38.75
CA TYR A 538 -7.62 -7.24 -39.72
C TYR A 538 -8.15 -6.73 -41.06
N GLY A 539 -9.40 -7.04 -41.43
CA GLY A 539 -9.94 -6.77 -42.75
C GLY A 539 -9.24 -7.52 -43.90
N ASP A 540 -8.46 -8.57 -43.58
CA ASP A 540 -7.77 -9.42 -44.54
C ASP A 540 -8.66 -10.64 -44.90
N PRO A 541 -8.99 -10.87 -46.19
CA PRO A 541 -9.76 -12.04 -46.63
C PRO A 541 -9.21 -13.38 -46.14
N LYS A 542 -7.89 -13.53 -46.01
CA LYS A 542 -7.28 -14.78 -45.51
C LYS A 542 -7.60 -14.98 -44.02
N LYS A 543 -7.51 -13.90 -43.24
CA LYS A 543 -7.87 -13.92 -41.81
C LYS A 543 -9.37 -14.13 -41.61
N ALA A 544 -10.20 -13.64 -42.54
CA ALA A 544 -11.64 -13.89 -42.50
C ALA A 544 -12.00 -15.38 -42.70
N GLN A 545 -11.32 -16.08 -43.62
CA GLN A 545 -11.50 -17.53 -43.79
C GLN A 545 -11.05 -18.31 -42.55
N GLU A 546 -9.91 -17.94 -41.98
CA GLU A 546 -9.44 -18.54 -40.72
C GLU A 546 -10.45 -18.28 -39.58
N ALA A 547 -11.01 -17.08 -39.50
CA ALA A 547 -12.03 -16.73 -38.51
C ALA A 547 -13.28 -17.61 -38.63
N GLU A 548 -13.76 -17.88 -39.85
CA GLU A 548 -14.90 -18.78 -40.09
C GLU A 548 -14.62 -20.21 -39.62
N ALA A 549 -13.42 -20.73 -39.88
CA ALA A 549 -13.01 -22.06 -39.41
C ALA A 549 -12.98 -22.15 -37.88
N LEU A 550 -12.40 -21.16 -37.20
CA LEU A 550 -12.36 -21.12 -35.73
C LEU A 550 -13.76 -21.00 -35.13
N LYS A 551 -14.63 -20.19 -35.74
CA LYS A 551 -16.03 -20.09 -35.30
C LYS A 551 -16.72 -21.45 -35.40
N ALA A 552 -16.53 -22.17 -36.50
CA ALA A 552 -17.10 -23.50 -36.69
C ALA A 552 -16.60 -24.51 -35.64
N GLN A 553 -15.32 -24.44 -35.24
CA GLN A 553 -14.78 -25.24 -34.13
C GLN A 553 -15.47 -24.92 -32.80
N GLY A 554 -15.68 -23.63 -32.49
CA GLY A 554 -16.43 -23.21 -31.30
C GLY A 554 -17.88 -23.72 -31.31
N ASP A 555 -18.56 -23.61 -32.45
CA ASP A 555 -19.93 -24.10 -32.63
C ASP A 555 -20.03 -25.62 -32.40
N LEU A 556 -19.04 -26.39 -32.90
CA LEU A 556 -18.99 -27.85 -32.73
C LEU A 556 -18.83 -28.26 -31.26
N LEU A 557 -18.00 -27.55 -30.49
CA LEU A 557 -17.82 -27.82 -29.06
C LEU A 557 -19.10 -27.56 -28.26
N ILE A 558 -19.81 -26.46 -28.54
CA ILE A 558 -21.11 -26.17 -27.89
C ILE A 558 -22.15 -27.22 -28.26
N ALA A 559 -22.21 -27.62 -29.54
CA ALA A 559 -23.13 -28.66 -30.00
C ALA A 559 -22.88 -30.00 -29.28
N ARG A 560 -21.61 -30.42 -29.18
CA ARG A 560 -21.20 -31.64 -28.48
C ARG A 560 -21.58 -31.60 -26.99
N LYS A 561 -21.34 -30.48 -26.31
CA LYS A 561 -21.72 -30.31 -24.88
C LYS A 561 -23.24 -30.42 -24.68
N ARG A 562 -24.04 -29.83 -25.57
CA ARG A 562 -25.52 -29.95 -25.54
C ARG A 562 -26.02 -31.37 -25.77
N GLN A 563 -25.38 -32.12 -26.67
CA GLN A 563 -25.73 -33.53 -26.91
C GLN A 563 -25.46 -34.38 -25.66
N LEU A 564 -24.33 -34.16 -24.99
CA LEU A 564 -23.98 -34.87 -23.75
C LEU A 564 -24.93 -34.51 -22.59
N SER A 565 -25.32 -33.25 -22.43
CA SER A 565 -26.25 -32.84 -21.37
C SER A 565 -27.71 -33.22 -21.65
N GLY A 566 -28.08 -33.42 -22.92
CA GLY A 566 -29.43 -33.84 -23.33
C GLY A 566 -29.72 -35.33 -23.11
N GLN A 567 -28.70 -36.17 -22.87
CA GLN A 567 -28.85 -37.62 -22.68
C GLN A 567 -28.99 -38.05 -21.21
N THR A 568 -29.04 -37.13 -20.25
CA THR A 568 -29.10 -37.44 -18.80
C THR A 568 -30.49 -37.25 -18.16
N VAL A 569 -31.57 -37.43 -18.93
CA VAL A 569 -32.93 -37.62 -18.36
C VAL A 569 -33.64 -38.73 -19.15
N GLY A 570 -33.54 -39.95 -18.65
CA GLY A 570 -34.17 -41.16 -19.18
C GLY A 570 -33.95 -42.34 -18.25
#